data_AF-A0A7U9RRY5-F1
#
_entry.id   AF-A0A7U9RRY5-F1
#
_cell.length_a   1.000
_cell.length_b   1.000
_cell.length_c   1.000
_cell.angle_alpha   90.00
_cell.angle_beta   90.00
_cell.angle_gamma   90.00
#
_symmetry.space_group_name_H-M   'P 1'
#
loop_
_entity.id
_entity.type
_entity.pdbx_description
1 polymer ?
#
loop_
_entity_poly.entity_id
_entity_poly.type
_entity_poly.pdbx_seq_one_letter_code
_entity_poly.pdbx_strand_id
1 'polypeptide(L)'
;MIGKYKYTFFSLIFAVLFVFGCMIAMNHILKLRETKLLTESGRAEVESPVRAWLELESNKESATDSSHQVRYELTSQQMKEAIRHWNSREGDIIHEPVAGQISMGEAIESGKNWLDEIGFVEVGSDDVQAYSVNATLGVGKKKETINTKLEPYYSFWTIHYFNRAMEAELLVNAVIGKVWGAKVTIYDDIPKKLNQGDAVAFWEMAGLQVSETDFLETDVEQTWETYGMEDGALYVRISYSHFTLNDNSIVDYSAADIFHEEYVVITYDFIVGEE
;
A
#
# COMPACT_ATOMS: atom_id res chain seq x y z
N MET A 1 -59.65 -17.19 -19.29
CA MET A 1 -58.69 -16.09 -19.00
C MET A 1 -57.24 -16.60 -19.07
N ILE A 2 -56.85 -17.35 -20.13
CA ILE A 2 -55.54 -18.06 -20.23
C ILE A 2 -54.64 -17.57 -21.38
N GLY A 3 -55.15 -16.74 -22.30
CA GLY A 3 -54.42 -16.32 -23.51
C GLY A 3 -53.47 -15.14 -23.34
N LYS A 4 -53.60 -14.34 -22.27
CA LYS A 4 -52.86 -13.08 -22.10
C LYS A 4 -51.47 -13.24 -21.46
N TYR A 5 -51.20 -14.34 -20.78
CA TYR A 5 -49.92 -14.57 -20.06
C TYR A 5 -48.84 -15.26 -20.91
N LYS A 6 -49.22 -15.82 -22.07
CA LYS A 6 -48.30 -16.55 -22.94
C LYS A 6 -47.19 -15.64 -23.49
N TYR A 7 -47.56 -14.46 -23.96
CA TYR A 7 -46.60 -13.51 -24.53
C TYR A 7 -45.64 -12.94 -23.47
N THR A 8 -46.12 -12.69 -22.26
CA THR A 8 -45.28 -12.26 -21.13
C THR A 8 -44.28 -13.33 -20.72
N PHE A 9 -44.71 -14.59 -20.67
CA PHE A 9 -43.83 -15.72 -20.33
C PHE A 9 -42.76 -15.96 -21.39
N PHE A 10 -43.12 -15.92 -22.68
CA PHE A 10 -42.14 -16.03 -23.77
C PHE A 10 -41.16 -14.85 -23.80
N SER A 11 -41.63 -13.62 -23.54
CA SER A 11 -40.76 -12.45 -23.45
C SER A 11 -39.77 -12.55 -22.29
N LEU A 12 -40.20 -13.10 -21.14
CA LEU A 12 -39.33 -13.31 -19.97
C LEU A 12 -38.22 -14.32 -20.28
N ILE A 13 -38.57 -15.46 -20.89
CA ILE A 13 -37.59 -16.48 -21.28
C ILE A 13 -36.59 -15.92 -22.30
N PHE A 14 -37.07 -15.16 -23.28
CA PHE A 14 -36.21 -14.55 -24.29
C PHE A 14 -35.25 -13.51 -23.67
N ALA A 15 -35.72 -12.69 -22.72
CA ALA A 15 -34.87 -11.75 -22.00
C ALA A 15 -33.78 -12.45 -21.19
N VAL A 16 -34.12 -13.54 -20.49
CA VAL A 16 -33.15 -14.35 -19.74
C VAL A 16 -32.10 -14.93 -20.68
N LEU A 17 -32.52 -15.59 -21.76
CA LEU A 17 -31.60 -16.16 -22.76
C LEU A 17 -30.72 -15.10 -23.41
N PHE A 18 -31.26 -13.90 -23.66
CA PHE A 18 -30.50 -12.80 -24.24
C PHE A 18 -29.42 -12.30 -23.28
N VAL A 19 -29.73 -12.08 -22.00
CA VAL A 19 -28.75 -11.64 -20.99
C VAL A 19 -27.64 -12.67 -20.81
N PHE A 20 -27.99 -13.95 -20.64
CA PHE A 20 -26.99 -15.02 -20.50
C PHE A 20 -26.18 -15.22 -21.79
N GLY A 21 -26.83 -15.15 -22.96
CA GLY A 21 -26.17 -15.25 -24.25
C GLY A 21 -25.17 -14.11 -24.49
N CYS A 22 -25.56 -12.87 -24.19
CA CYS A 22 -24.67 -11.70 -24.28
C CYS A 22 -23.50 -11.81 -23.31
N MET A 23 -23.71 -12.30 -22.09
CA MET A 23 -22.65 -12.50 -21.11
C MET A 23 -21.62 -13.54 -21.57
N ILE A 24 -22.06 -14.69 -22.09
CA ILE A 24 -21.17 -15.74 -22.62
C ILE A 24 -20.41 -15.23 -23.85
N ALA A 25 -21.10 -14.56 -24.77
CA ALA A 25 -20.48 -14.00 -25.98
C ALA A 25 -19.41 -12.94 -25.64
N MET A 26 -19.71 -12.05 -24.70
CA MET A 26 -18.77 -11.02 -24.25
C MET A 26 -17.53 -11.65 -23.61
N ASN A 27 -17.71 -12.67 -22.75
CA ASN A 27 -16.60 -13.38 -22.11
C ASN A 27 -15.69 -14.07 -23.14
N HIS A 28 -16.27 -14.66 -24.21
CA HIS A 28 -15.49 -15.22 -25.30
C HIS A 28 -14.70 -14.17 -26.10
N ILE A 29 -15.30 -13.03 -26.39
CA ILE A 29 -14.63 -11.93 -27.11
C ILE A 29 -13.48 -11.37 -26.27
N LEU A 30 -13.66 -11.23 -24.96
CA LEU A 30 -12.60 -10.79 -24.04
C LEU A 30 -11.42 -11.76 -24.05
N LYS A 31 -11.67 -13.08 -23.92
CA LYS A 31 -10.59 -14.10 -23.99
C LYS A 31 -9.83 -14.09 -25.31
N LEU A 32 -10.53 -13.89 -26.43
CA LEU A 32 -9.89 -13.79 -27.75
C LEU A 32 -9.03 -12.52 -27.87
N ARG A 33 -9.51 -11.39 -27.36
CA ARG A 33 -8.76 -10.13 -27.34
C ARG A 33 -7.54 -10.22 -26.41
N GLU A 34 -7.70 -10.81 -25.24
CA GLU A 34 -6.61 -11.10 -24.31
C GLU A 34 -5.54 -11.97 -24.97
N THR A 35 -5.94 -13.08 -25.58
CA THR A 35 -5.00 -13.99 -26.27
C THR A 35 -4.30 -13.28 -27.42
N LYS A 36 -5.03 -12.48 -28.20
CA LYS A 36 -4.48 -11.69 -29.31
C LYS A 36 -3.49 -10.65 -28.81
N LEU A 37 -3.81 -9.91 -27.75
CA LEU A 37 -2.92 -8.93 -27.14
C LEU A 37 -1.66 -9.61 -26.60
N LEU A 38 -1.78 -10.75 -25.91
CA LEU A 38 -0.64 -11.53 -25.39
C LEU A 38 0.22 -12.18 -26.49
N THR A 39 -0.33 -12.35 -27.69
CA THR A 39 0.40 -12.93 -28.84
C THR A 39 1.03 -11.85 -29.72
N GLU A 40 0.37 -10.69 -29.88
CA GLU A 40 0.88 -9.54 -30.65
C GLU A 40 1.89 -8.71 -29.85
N SER A 41 1.70 -8.57 -28.54
CA SER A 41 2.74 -8.16 -27.60
C SER A 41 3.62 -9.39 -27.36
N GLY A 42 4.67 -9.56 -28.17
CA GLY A 42 5.64 -10.65 -27.99
C GLY A 42 5.99 -10.85 -26.51
N ARG A 43 5.99 -12.11 -26.06
CA ARG A 43 6.36 -12.49 -24.68
C ARG A 43 7.80 -12.04 -24.41
N ALA A 44 7.96 -10.84 -23.87
CA ALA A 44 9.16 -10.47 -23.15
C ALA A 44 9.03 -11.15 -21.79
N GLU A 45 9.69 -12.29 -21.63
CA GLU A 45 9.93 -12.87 -20.30
C GLU A 45 10.88 -11.92 -19.59
N VAL A 46 10.32 -10.88 -18.96
CA VAL A 46 11.08 -9.95 -18.14
C VAL A 46 11.42 -10.71 -16.88
N GLU A 47 12.67 -11.15 -16.81
CA GLU A 47 13.18 -11.84 -15.62
C GLU A 47 13.01 -10.93 -14.40
N SER A 48 12.41 -11.45 -13.33
CA SER A 48 12.10 -10.65 -12.14
C SER A 48 13.40 -10.04 -11.57
N PRO A 49 13.39 -8.74 -11.22
CA PRO A 49 14.54 -8.08 -10.59
C PRO A 49 14.81 -8.62 -9.18
N VAL A 50 13.89 -9.44 -8.65
CA VAL A 50 13.91 -9.96 -7.29
C VAL A 50 13.91 -11.48 -7.33
N ARG A 51 14.78 -12.11 -6.53
CA ARG A 51 14.86 -13.57 -6.44
C ARG A 51 13.71 -14.12 -5.59
N ALA A 52 13.22 -15.33 -5.86
CA ALA A 52 12.26 -15.99 -4.99
C ALA A 52 12.88 -16.23 -3.59
N TRP A 53 12.07 -16.11 -2.53
CA TRP A 53 12.52 -16.38 -1.16
C TRP A 53 12.60 -17.89 -0.92
N LEU A 54 13.80 -18.47 -1.07
CA LEU A 54 14.01 -19.93 -1.01
C LEU A 54 13.99 -20.52 0.41
N GLU A 55 14.14 -19.72 1.47
CA GLU A 55 14.16 -20.23 2.85
C GLU A 55 12.83 -20.85 3.30
N LEU A 56 11.71 -20.51 2.65
CA LEU A 56 10.40 -21.08 2.93
C LEU A 56 10.30 -22.57 2.54
N GLU A 57 11.14 -23.05 1.61
CA GLU A 57 11.13 -24.46 1.20
C GLU A 57 12.01 -25.33 2.10
N SER A 58 13.14 -24.81 2.60
CA SER A 58 14.04 -25.60 3.46
C SER A 58 13.46 -25.95 4.82
N ASN A 59 12.52 -25.13 5.33
CA ASN A 59 11.90 -25.32 6.64
C ASN A 59 10.55 -26.06 6.57
N LYS A 60 10.09 -26.43 5.36
CA LYS A 60 8.83 -27.16 5.13
C LYS A 60 8.96 -28.68 5.27
N GLU A 61 10.17 -29.24 5.38
CA GLU A 61 10.36 -30.68 5.60
C GLU A 61 10.03 -31.14 7.05
N SER A 62 9.59 -30.24 7.95
CA SER A 62 9.30 -30.61 9.35
C SER A 62 7.97 -30.12 9.94
N ALA A 63 7.09 -29.45 9.18
CA ALA A 63 5.81 -28.98 9.72
C ALA A 63 4.63 -29.73 9.11
N THR A 64 4.08 -30.66 9.90
CA THR A 64 2.79 -31.30 9.63
C THR A 64 1.68 -30.29 9.89
N ASP A 65 0.82 -30.08 8.90
CA ASP A 65 -0.58 -29.66 9.01
C ASP A 65 -0.89 -28.45 9.94
N SER A 66 -0.82 -27.23 9.40
CA SER A 66 -1.71 -26.11 9.79
C SER A 66 -1.57 -24.93 8.81
N SER A 67 -2.71 -24.37 8.40
CA SER A 67 -2.86 -23.30 7.41
C SER A 67 -2.47 -21.90 7.92
N HIS A 68 -1.41 -21.81 8.73
CA HIS A 68 -0.85 -20.53 9.14
C HIS A 68 0.56 -20.44 8.56
N GLN A 69 0.72 -19.64 7.50
CA GLN A 69 2.05 -19.20 7.06
C GLN A 69 2.70 -18.50 8.26
N VAL A 70 3.72 -19.13 8.84
CA VAL A 70 4.63 -18.48 9.79
C VAL A 70 5.22 -17.28 9.04
N ARG A 71 4.77 -16.07 9.40
CA ARG A 71 5.28 -14.83 8.80
C ARG A 71 6.73 -14.67 9.24
N TYR A 72 7.61 -14.52 8.26
CA TYR A 72 9.04 -14.33 8.48
C TYR A 72 9.28 -13.00 9.21
N GLU A 73 10.19 -12.97 10.17
CA GLU A 73 10.60 -11.74 10.86
C GLU A 73 11.90 -11.22 10.24
N LEU A 74 11.91 -9.95 9.81
CA LEU A 74 13.12 -9.32 9.30
C LEU A 74 14.00 -8.86 10.46
N THR A 75 15.31 -9.08 10.33
CA THR A 75 16.28 -8.53 11.27
C THR A 75 16.36 -7.00 11.13
N SER A 76 16.74 -6.30 12.21
CA SER A 76 16.95 -4.85 12.18
C SER A 76 17.99 -4.43 11.12
N GLN A 77 18.98 -5.27 10.81
CA GLN A 77 19.94 -5.01 9.75
C GLN A 77 19.28 -5.05 8.36
N GLN A 78 18.47 -6.08 8.08
CA GLN A 78 17.74 -6.18 6.80
C GLN A 78 16.78 -5.00 6.60
N MET A 79 16.11 -4.56 7.68
CA MET A 79 15.27 -3.37 7.64
C MET A 79 16.08 -2.11 7.32
N LYS A 80 17.20 -1.87 8.02
CA LYS A 80 18.09 -0.73 7.73
C LYS A 80 18.57 -0.72 6.28
N GLU A 81 19.00 -1.87 5.77
CA GLU A 81 19.46 -2.01 4.38
C GLU A 81 18.32 -1.72 3.39
N ALA A 82 17.13 -2.25 3.64
CA ALA A 82 15.95 -2.04 2.80
C ALA A 82 15.53 -0.58 2.74
N ILE A 83 15.41 0.08 3.89
CA ILE A 83 15.08 1.51 3.98
C ILE A 83 16.16 2.35 3.31
N ARG A 84 17.44 2.10 3.60
CA ARG A 84 18.55 2.82 2.98
C ARG A 84 18.52 2.67 1.47
N HIS A 85 18.27 1.46 0.97
CA HIS A 85 18.17 1.18 -0.45
C HIS A 85 16.99 1.91 -1.09
N TRP A 86 15.82 1.89 -0.45
CA TRP A 86 14.61 2.57 -0.92
C TRP A 86 14.77 4.10 -0.93
N ASN A 87 15.31 4.69 0.13
CA ASN A 87 15.46 6.15 0.25
C ASN A 87 16.52 6.73 -0.69
N SER A 88 17.45 5.91 -1.19
CA SER A 88 18.51 6.33 -2.12
C SER A 88 18.26 5.88 -3.57
N ARG A 89 17.02 5.52 -3.91
CA ARG A 89 16.64 5.09 -5.26
C ARG A 89 16.61 6.26 -6.26
N GLU A 90 17.00 6.00 -7.51
CA GLU A 90 16.88 6.95 -8.63
C GLU A 90 15.57 6.74 -9.44
N GLY A 91 14.79 5.71 -9.09
CA GLY A 91 13.51 5.36 -9.69
C GLY A 91 13.05 3.98 -9.22
N ASP A 92 11.97 3.47 -9.79
CA ASP A 92 11.36 2.21 -9.36
C ASP A 92 11.34 1.19 -10.51
N ILE A 93 11.57 -0.09 -10.18
CA ILE A 93 11.38 -1.21 -11.08
C ILE A 93 10.14 -1.97 -10.61
N ILE A 94 9.06 -1.87 -11.39
CA ILE A 94 7.80 -2.57 -11.12
C ILE A 94 7.96 -4.05 -11.46
N HIS A 95 7.47 -4.93 -10.60
CA HIS A 95 7.51 -6.37 -10.81
C HIS A 95 6.31 -7.08 -10.16
N GLU A 96 6.03 -8.29 -10.62
CA GLU A 96 5.02 -9.15 -9.99
C GLU A 96 5.53 -9.77 -8.68
N PRO A 97 4.63 -10.14 -7.74
CA PRO A 97 5.03 -10.76 -6.49
C PRO A 97 5.75 -12.09 -6.72
N VAL A 98 6.87 -12.29 -6.03
CA VAL A 98 7.61 -13.57 -6.04
C VAL A 98 7.26 -14.41 -4.82
N ALA A 99 7.59 -15.71 -4.84
CA ALA A 99 7.36 -16.59 -3.70
C ALA A 99 8.00 -16.02 -2.41
N GLY A 100 7.22 -15.95 -1.34
CA GLY A 100 7.61 -15.35 -0.06
C GLY A 100 7.20 -13.89 0.11
N GLN A 101 6.69 -13.23 -0.94
CA GLN A 101 6.05 -11.92 -0.84
C GLN A 101 4.54 -12.05 -0.67
N ILE A 102 3.96 -11.08 0.04
CA ILE A 102 2.51 -10.95 0.21
C ILE A 102 1.86 -10.57 -1.12
N SER A 103 0.61 -11.00 -1.28
CA SER A 103 -0.23 -10.60 -2.40
C SER A 103 -0.65 -9.13 -2.31
N MET A 104 -1.13 -8.58 -3.43
CA MET A 104 -1.72 -7.23 -3.48
C MET A 104 -2.86 -7.07 -2.46
N GLY A 105 -3.71 -8.09 -2.32
CA GLY A 105 -4.85 -8.07 -1.39
C GLY A 105 -4.41 -8.00 0.07
N GLU A 106 -3.40 -8.80 0.45
CA GLU A 106 -2.81 -8.75 1.79
C GLU A 106 -2.12 -7.42 2.07
N ALA A 107 -1.45 -6.83 1.09
CA ALA A 107 -0.84 -5.52 1.22
C ALA A 107 -1.90 -4.42 1.48
N ILE A 108 -3.00 -4.44 0.72
CA ILE A 108 -4.14 -3.52 0.90
C ILE A 108 -4.83 -3.73 2.26
N GLU A 109 -4.93 -4.97 2.73
CA GLU A 109 -5.48 -5.23 4.05
C GLU A 109 -4.56 -4.72 5.16
N SER A 110 -3.25 -4.97 5.06
CA SER A 110 -2.23 -4.43 5.98
C SER A 110 -2.25 -2.91 6.03
N GLY A 111 -2.32 -2.24 4.88
CA GLY A 111 -2.38 -0.78 4.81
C GLY A 111 -3.64 -0.21 5.44
N LYS A 112 -4.80 -0.86 5.20
CA LYS A 112 -6.06 -0.47 5.82
C LYS A 112 -6.01 -0.63 7.34
N ASN A 113 -5.56 -1.78 7.84
CA ASN A 113 -5.48 -2.02 9.28
C ASN A 113 -4.56 -1.01 9.97
N TRP A 114 -3.47 -0.61 9.31
CA TRP A 114 -2.59 0.45 9.84
C TRP A 114 -3.29 1.81 9.93
N LEU A 115 -4.07 2.20 8.90
CA LEU A 115 -4.87 3.43 8.93
C LEU A 115 -5.94 3.40 10.05
N ASP A 116 -6.55 2.23 10.27
CA ASP A 116 -7.52 2.01 11.36
C ASP A 116 -6.82 2.16 12.74
N GLU A 117 -5.66 1.52 12.92
CA GLU A 117 -4.91 1.50 14.19
C GLU A 117 -4.34 2.88 14.60
N ILE A 118 -3.84 3.65 13.64
CA ILE A 118 -3.35 5.02 13.90
C ILE A 118 -4.50 6.04 14.08
N GLY A 119 -5.75 5.64 13.79
CA GLY A 119 -6.95 6.44 14.05
C GLY A 119 -7.39 7.33 12.89
N PHE A 120 -6.95 7.09 11.65
CA PHE A 120 -7.40 7.85 10.49
C PHE A 120 -8.73 7.36 9.90
N VAL A 121 -9.27 6.23 10.38
CA VAL A 121 -10.54 5.66 9.87
C VAL A 121 -11.74 5.88 10.80
N GLU A 122 -11.54 6.48 11.98
CA GLU A 122 -12.65 6.96 12.84
C GLU A 122 -13.02 8.44 12.56
N VAL A 123 -13.18 8.77 11.27
CA VAL A 123 -13.74 10.06 10.84
C VAL A 123 -15.07 9.78 10.12
N GLY A 124 -16.17 9.85 10.87
CA GLY A 124 -17.53 10.04 10.35
C GLY A 124 -18.35 8.78 10.04
N SER A 125 -19.13 8.36 11.03
CA SER A 125 -20.48 7.76 10.95
C SER A 125 -21.08 7.40 9.57
N ASP A 126 -21.57 6.16 9.47
CA ASP A 126 -22.65 5.64 8.61
C ASP A 126 -22.52 5.73 7.08
N ASP A 127 -21.49 6.39 6.53
CA ASP A 127 -21.29 6.51 5.08
C ASP A 127 -19.81 6.25 4.76
N VAL A 128 -19.32 5.03 5.04
CA VAL A 128 -17.99 4.58 4.60
C VAL A 128 -17.99 4.60 3.07
N GLN A 129 -17.64 5.75 2.49
CA GLN A 129 -17.35 5.83 1.07
C GLN A 129 -16.17 4.91 0.82
N ALA A 130 -16.43 3.85 0.06
CA ALA A 130 -15.42 2.88 -0.32
C ALA A 130 -14.18 3.62 -0.84
N TYR A 131 -13.04 3.41 -0.18
CA TYR A 131 -11.77 3.92 -0.67
C TYR A 131 -11.57 3.41 -2.09
N SER A 132 -11.22 4.32 -3.00
CA SER A 132 -10.57 3.88 -4.21
C SER A 132 -9.13 3.57 -3.86
N VAL A 133 -8.66 2.40 -4.29
CA VAL A 133 -7.36 1.87 -3.93
C VAL A 133 -6.59 1.49 -5.18
N ASN A 134 -5.34 1.95 -5.25
CA ASN A 134 -4.35 1.49 -6.20
C ASN A 134 -3.16 0.93 -5.43
N ALA A 135 -2.56 -0.17 -5.90
CA ALA A 135 -1.37 -0.74 -5.30
C ALA A 135 -0.40 -1.20 -6.37
N THR A 136 0.87 -0.80 -6.22
CA THR A 136 1.95 -1.17 -7.15
C THR A 136 3.12 -1.75 -6.38
N LEU A 137 3.61 -2.91 -6.80
CA LEU A 137 4.79 -3.55 -6.23
C LEU A 137 6.04 -3.14 -7.02
N GLY A 138 7.07 -2.70 -6.30
CA GLY A 138 8.33 -2.34 -6.92
C GLY A 138 9.53 -2.47 -6.01
N VAL A 139 10.69 -2.28 -6.61
CA VAL A 139 11.99 -2.20 -5.92
C VAL A 139 12.76 -0.98 -6.42
N GLY A 140 13.53 -0.36 -5.53
CA GLY A 140 14.35 0.80 -5.87
C GLY A 140 15.40 0.49 -6.94
N LYS A 141 15.49 1.33 -7.96
CA LYS A 141 16.52 1.28 -9.01
C LYS A 141 17.74 2.09 -8.57
N LYS A 142 18.93 1.48 -8.65
CA LYS A 142 20.22 2.19 -8.64
C LYS A 142 21.01 1.86 -9.89
N LYS A 143 21.96 2.71 -10.26
CA LYS A 143 22.85 2.49 -11.42
C LYS A 143 23.61 1.17 -11.35
N GLU A 144 23.92 0.70 -10.14
CA GLU A 144 24.67 -0.54 -9.89
C GLU A 144 23.77 -1.80 -9.91
N THR A 145 22.44 -1.65 -9.84
CA THR A 145 21.50 -2.79 -9.76
C THR A 145 21.13 -3.37 -11.12
N ILE A 146 21.69 -2.86 -12.22
CA ILE A 146 21.46 -3.36 -13.57
C ILE A 146 22.19 -4.71 -13.68
N ASN A 147 21.49 -5.81 -13.38
CA ASN A 147 21.85 -7.24 -13.56
C ASN A 147 22.00 -8.09 -12.28
N THR A 148 21.79 -7.55 -11.08
CA THR A 148 21.84 -8.35 -9.84
C THR A 148 20.43 -8.50 -9.29
N LYS A 149 19.97 -9.75 -9.11
CA LYS A 149 18.69 -10.03 -8.46
C LYS A 149 18.75 -9.64 -6.99
N LEU A 150 17.85 -8.77 -6.57
CA LEU A 150 17.74 -8.32 -5.18
C LEU A 150 16.97 -9.31 -4.32
N GLU A 151 17.16 -9.19 -3.00
CA GLU A 151 16.36 -9.90 -2.01
C GLU A 151 14.89 -9.40 -2.01
N PRO A 152 13.91 -10.30 -1.80
CA PRO A 152 12.50 -9.97 -1.60
C PRO A 152 12.19 -8.85 -0.61
N TYR A 153 12.98 -8.71 0.46
CA TYR A 153 12.75 -7.69 1.48
C TYR A 153 13.08 -6.27 1.04
N TYR A 154 13.73 -6.08 -0.12
CA TYR A 154 13.91 -4.77 -0.73
C TYR A 154 12.68 -4.27 -1.50
N SER A 155 11.69 -5.13 -1.72
CA SER A 155 10.47 -4.77 -2.44
C SER A 155 9.43 -4.18 -1.50
N PHE A 156 8.67 -3.22 -2.02
CA PHE A 156 7.58 -2.57 -1.33
C PHE A 156 6.37 -2.45 -2.22
N TRP A 157 5.20 -2.60 -1.60
CA TRP A 157 3.94 -2.16 -2.15
C TRP A 157 3.76 -0.68 -1.83
N THR A 158 3.60 0.15 -2.86
CA THR A 158 3.09 1.51 -2.72
C THR A 158 1.58 1.46 -2.91
N ILE A 159 0.83 1.80 -1.86
CA ILE A 159 -0.63 1.73 -1.84
C ILE A 159 -1.19 3.14 -1.69
N HIS A 160 -2.04 3.55 -2.63
CA HIS A 160 -2.73 4.82 -2.60
C HIS A 160 -4.20 4.57 -2.25
N TYR A 161 -4.63 5.08 -1.10
CA TYR A 161 -6.03 5.18 -0.71
C TYR A 161 -6.49 6.60 -0.96
N PHE A 162 -7.66 6.77 -1.57
CA PHE A 162 -8.27 8.08 -1.67
C PHE A 162 -9.78 8.00 -1.50
N ASN A 163 -10.32 8.97 -0.76
CA ASN A 163 -11.73 9.28 -0.67
C ASN A 163 -11.90 10.82 -0.60
N ARG A 164 -13.08 11.29 -0.20
CA ARG A 164 -13.34 12.75 -0.11
C ARG A 164 -12.70 13.45 1.09
N ALA A 165 -12.39 12.72 2.15
CA ALA A 165 -11.88 13.27 3.40
C ALA A 165 -10.36 13.12 3.53
N MET A 166 -9.76 12.16 2.82
CA MET A 166 -8.37 11.77 2.99
C MET A 166 -7.78 11.16 1.71
N GLU A 167 -6.49 11.44 1.49
CA GLU A 167 -5.60 10.69 0.61
C GLU A 167 -4.46 10.11 1.44
N ALA A 168 -4.12 8.83 1.26
CA ALA A 168 -3.00 8.20 1.94
C ALA A 168 -2.15 7.38 0.96
N GLU A 169 -0.85 7.66 0.94
CA GLU A 169 0.16 6.85 0.27
C GLU A 169 0.93 6.06 1.33
N LEU A 170 0.85 4.73 1.27
CA LEU A 170 1.51 3.83 2.22
C LEU A 170 2.58 3.01 1.51
N LEU A 171 3.71 2.85 2.18
CA LEU A 171 4.80 1.99 1.77
C LEU A 171 4.81 0.74 2.65
N VAL A 172 4.37 -0.39 2.09
CA VAL A 172 4.24 -1.67 2.81
C VAL A 172 5.34 -2.62 2.37
N ASN A 173 6.13 -3.14 3.33
CA ASN A 173 7.16 -4.12 3.01
C ASN A 173 6.53 -5.40 2.42
N ALA A 174 7.04 -5.84 1.26
CA ALA A 174 6.43 -6.94 0.52
C ALA A 174 6.60 -8.32 1.19
N VAL A 175 7.49 -8.48 2.17
CA VAL A 175 7.70 -9.78 2.86
C VAL A 175 6.89 -9.85 4.16
N ILE A 176 6.96 -8.81 5.00
CA ILE A 176 6.34 -8.84 6.33
C ILE A 176 4.97 -8.15 6.40
N GLY A 177 4.59 -7.41 5.35
CA GLY A 177 3.30 -6.71 5.29
C GLY A 177 3.14 -5.63 6.35
N LYS A 178 4.24 -5.02 6.79
CA LYS A 178 4.26 -3.90 7.73
C LYS A 178 4.49 -2.59 6.99
N VAL A 179 3.83 -1.52 7.46
CA VAL A 179 3.98 -0.17 6.91
C VAL A 179 5.29 0.43 7.41
N TRP A 180 6.15 0.82 6.48
CA TRP A 180 7.47 1.42 6.75
C TRP A 180 7.59 2.84 6.17
N GLY A 181 6.51 3.38 5.65
CA GLY A 181 6.40 4.77 5.26
C GLY A 181 4.95 5.11 5.02
N ALA A 182 4.53 6.32 5.37
CA ALA A 182 3.17 6.78 5.12
C ALA A 182 3.16 8.28 4.87
N LYS A 183 2.33 8.72 3.94
CA LYS A 183 1.99 10.13 3.73
C LYS A 183 0.47 10.23 3.68
N VAL A 184 -0.11 10.89 4.67
CA VAL A 184 -1.55 11.04 4.84
C VAL A 184 -1.90 12.51 4.69
N THR A 185 -2.70 12.83 3.67
CA THR A 185 -3.31 14.13 3.46
C THR A 185 -4.75 14.10 3.95
N ILE A 186 -5.11 15.02 4.84
CA ILE A 186 -6.44 15.09 5.46
C ILE A 186 -7.08 16.42 5.06
N TYR A 187 -8.31 16.33 4.57
CA TYR A 187 -9.07 17.46 4.04
C TYR A 187 -10.27 17.86 4.88
N ASP A 188 -10.73 16.97 5.77
CA ASP A 188 -11.86 17.21 6.69
C ASP A 188 -11.52 16.67 8.08
N ASP A 189 -12.18 17.20 9.12
CA ASP A 189 -11.91 16.88 10.53
C ASP A 189 -10.40 16.98 10.89
N ILE A 190 -9.77 18.03 10.36
CA ILE A 190 -8.32 18.25 10.40
C ILE A 190 -7.80 18.22 11.85
N PRO A 191 -6.85 17.32 12.17
CA PRO A 191 -6.25 17.29 13.50
C PRO A 191 -5.44 18.56 13.72
N LYS A 192 -5.54 19.17 14.90
CA LYS A 192 -4.86 20.45 15.20
C LYS A 192 -3.34 20.33 15.37
N LYS A 193 -2.87 19.14 15.73
CA LYS A 193 -1.49 18.82 16.09
C LYS A 193 -1.31 17.30 16.12
N LEU A 194 -0.05 16.84 16.12
CA LEU A 194 0.26 15.42 16.33
C LEU A 194 -0.08 14.98 17.75
N ASN A 195 -0.45 13.70 17.89
CA ASN A 195 -0.51 13.09 19.21
C ASN A 195 0.91 12.74 19.65
N GLN A 196 1.19 12.96 20.93
CA GLN A 196 2.49 12.57 21.48
C GLN A 196 2.56 11.05 21.57
N GLY A 197 3.64 10.45 21.07
CA GLY A 197 3.85 9.01 21.02
C GLY A 197 3.43 8.36 19.71
N ASP A 198 2.96 9.12 18.71
CA ASP A 198 2.67 8.58 17.37
C ASP A 198 3.92 7.95 16.75
N ALA A 199 5.12 8.50 17.01
CA ALA A 199 6.37 7.95 16.51
C ALA A 199 6.73 6.61 17.14
N VAL A 200 6.39 6.43 18.43
CA VAL A 200 6.56 5.16 19.15
C VAL A 200 5.56 4.13 18.63
N ALA A 201 4.29 4.51 18.46
CA ALA A 201 3.27 3.64 17.91
C ALA A 201 3.62 3.17 16.49
N PHE A 202 4.13 4.08 15.64
CA PHE A 202 4.59 3.73 14.30
C PHE A 202 5.77 2.75 14.32
N TRP A 203 6.73 2.94 15.24
CA TRP A 203 7.85 2.03 15.43
C TRP A 203 7.40 0.60 15.80
N GLU A 204 6.47 0.47 16.76
CA GLU A 204 5.90 -0.81 17.16
C GLU A 204 5.12 -1.48 16.03
N MET A 205 4.28 -0.71 15.33
CA MET A 205 3.49 -1.21 14.20
C MET A 205 4.36 -1.71 13.05
N ALA A 206 5.52 -1.09 12.83
CA ALA A 206 6.52 -1.52 11.84
C ALA A 206 7.20 -2.87 12.18
N GLY A 207 6.98 -3.38 13.40
CA GLY A 207 7.50 -4.67 13.88
C GLY A 207 8.78 -4.56 14.70
N LEU A 208 9.13 -3.36 15.18
CA LEU A 208 10.30 -3.13 16.02
C LEU A 208 9.92 -3.08 17.51
N GLN A 209 10.81 -3.56 18.38
CA GLN A 209 10.61 -3.51 19.83
C GLN A 209 11.08 -2.16 20.38
N VAL A 210 10.34 -1.66 21.38
CA VAL A 210 10.68 -0.46 22.15
C VAL A 210 11.70 -0.82 23.23
N SER A 211 12.81 -0.09 23.31
CA SER A 211 13.82 -0.21 24.36
C SER A 211 13.75 0.96 25.35
N GLU A 212 14.16 0.72 26.60
CA GLU A 212 14.29 1.76 27.64
C GLU A 212 15.38 2.80 27.31
N THR A 213 16.31 2.45 26.42
CA THR A 213 17.41 3.30 25.96
C THR A 213 17.03 4.22 24.80
N ASP A 214 15.88 4.00 24.17
CA ASP A 214 15.48 4.73 22.98
C ASP A 214 15.08 6.17 23.32
N PHE A 215 15.27 7.07 22.38
CA PHE A 215 14.95 8.48 22.59
C PHE A 215 13.65 8.86 21.89
N LEU A 216 12.90 9.76 22.52
CA LEU A 216 11.76 10.45 21.93
C LEU A 216 12.04 11.95 21.97
N GLU A 217 12.12 12.56 20.80
CA GLU A 217 12.28 14.00 20.63
C GLU A 217 11.04 14.56 19.95
N THR A 218 10.47 15.63 20.50
CA THR A 218 9.30 16.30 19.93
C THR A 218 9.50 17.80 19.97
N ASP A 219 8.99 18.48 18.95
CA ASP A 219 8.96 19.93 18.93
C ASP A 219 7.89 20.50 19.87
N VAL A 220 8.14 21.71 20.37
CA VAL A 220 7.23 22.44 21.27
C VAL A 220 5.88 22.68 20.60
N GLU A 221 5.86 22.91 19.29
CA GLU A 221 4.64 23.14 18.52
C GLU A 221 3.98 21.82 18.04
N GLN A 222 4.57 20.66 18.37
CA GLN A 222 4.09 19.33 17.98
C GLN A 222 3.89 19.18 16.46
N THR A 223 4.76 19.85 15.70
CA THR A 223 4.81 19.79 14.24
C THR A 223 5.69 18.65 13.73
N TRP A 224 6.50 18.05 14.60
CA TRP A 224 7.23 16.82 14.32
C TRP A 224 7.55 16.06 15.60
N GLU A 225 7.79 14.76 15.44
CA GLU A 225 8.23 13.85 16.48
C GLU A 225 9.26 12.88 15.88
N THR A 226 10.33 12.59 16.61
CA THR A 226 11.36 11.62 16.22
C THR A 226 11.52 10.60 17.33
N TYR A 227 11.48 9.33 16.97
CA TYR A 227 11.74 8.21 17.88
C TYR A 227 12.79 7.29 17.27
N GLY A 228 13.77 6.84 18.04
CA GLY A 228 14.79 5.94 17.50
C GLY A 228 15.74 5.35 18.52
N MET A 229 16.61 4.48 18.01
CA MET A 229 17.63 3.80 18.80
C MET A 229 18.69 4.79 19.30
N GLU A 230 19.18 4.59 20.52
CA GLU A 230 20.23 5.42 21.14
C GLU A 230 21.52 5.49 20.28
N ASP A 231 21.83 4.42 19.55
CA ASP A 231 22.99 4.35 18.66
C ASP A 231 22.85 5.18 17.38
N GLY A 232 21.67 5.77 17.14
CA GLY A 232 21.37 6.60 15.96
C GLY A 232 21.26 5.82 14.65
N ALA A 233 21.28 4.48 14.67
CA ALA A 233 21.35 3.68 13.46
C ALA A 233 20.04 3.67 12.65
N LEU A 234 18.90 3.81 13.31
CA LEU A 234 17.57 3.86 12.69
C LEU A 234 16.63 4.68 13.58
N TYR A 235 15.88 5.59 12.97
CA TYR A 235 14.86 6.37 13.66
C TYR A 235 13.65 6.61 12.75
N VAL A 236 12.50 6.79 13.37
CA VAL A 236 11.24 7.24 12.78
C VAL A 236 11.17 8.74 12.93
N ARG A 237 10.76 9.43 11.87
CA ARG A 237 10.36 10.83 11.91
C ARG A 237 8.91 10.95 11.46
N ILE A 238 8.11 11.61 12.27
CA ILE A 238 6.79 12.09 11.91
C ILE A 238 6.85 13.59 11.70
N SER A 239 6.24 14.09 10.63
CA SER A 239 6.14 15.52 10.34
C SER A 239 4.69 15.87 10.02
N TYR A 240 4.26 17.01 10.55
CA TYR A 240 2.92 17.58 10.38
C TYR A 240 3.07 18.94 9.71
N SER A 241 2.34 19.14 8.62
CA SER A 241 2.35 20.38 7.86
C SER A 241 0.92 20.79 7.55
N HIS A 242 0.57 22.00 7.96
CA HIS A 242 -0.76 22.57 7.79
C HIS A 242 -0.74 23.61 6.67
N PHE A 243 -1.65 23.46 5.70
CA PHE A 243 -1.71 24.29 4.50
C PHE A 243 -3.08 24.96 4.39
N THR A 244 -3.05 26.27 4.15
CA THR A 244 -4.24 27.06 3.81
C THR A 244 -4.10 27.60 2.39
N LEU A 245 -5.07 27.29 1.54
CA LEU A 245 -5.14 27.79 0.18
C LEU A 245 -5.72 29.20 0.22
N ASN A 246 -4.96 30.18 -0.27
CA ASN A 246 -5.41 31.57 -0.40
C ASN A 246 -6.04 31.82 -1.79
N ASP A 247 -6.73 32.95 -1.95
CA ASP A 247 -7.46 33.34 -3.18
C ASP A 247 -6.62 33.32 -4.47
N ASN A 248 -5.29 33.28 -4.37
CA ASN A 248 -4.35 33.27 -5.50
C ASN A 248 -3.73 31.89 -5.77
N SER A 249 -4.17 30.84 -5.06
CA SER A 249 -3.66 29.49 -5.25
C SER A 249 -4.12 28.91 -6.59
N ILE A 250 -3.17 28.36 -7.36
CA ILE A 250 -3.48 27.65 -8.60
C ILE A 250 -3.91 26.24 -8.21
N VAL A 251 -5.20 25.97 -8.28
CA VAL A 251 -5.76 24.64 -8.01
C VAL A 251 -5.90 23.87 -9.32
N ASP A 252 -5.31 22.67 -9.36
CA ASP A 252 -5.46 21.74 -10.47
C ASP A 252 -6.79 21.00 -10.33
N TYR A 253 -7.76 21.37 -11.17
CA TYR A 253 -9.12 20.82 -11.17
C TYR A 253 -9.22 19.43 -11.85
N SER A 254 -8.11 18.76 -12.17
CA SER A 254 -8.14 17.57 -13.02
C SER A 254 -8.57 16.26 -12.33
N ALA A 255 -8.69 16.21 -11.00
CA ALA A 255 -8.91 14.94 -10.29
C ALA A 255 -10.09 14.88 -9.28
N ALA A 256 -10.66 16.00 -8.81
CA ALA A 256 -11.81 15.95 -7.89
C ALA A 256 -12.67 17.21 -7.97
N ASP A 257 -13.99 17.04 -8.02
CA ASP A 257 -15.01 18.11 -7.95
C ASP A 257 -15.09 18.79 -6.56
N ILE A 258 -14.13 18.55 -5.66
CA ILE A 258 -14.19 18.97 -4.27
C ILE A 258 -12.97 19.84 -3.97
N PHE A 259 -13.25 21.11 -3.69
CA PHE A 259 -12.27 22.10 -3.29
C PHE A 259 -12.20 22.13 -1.76
N HIS A 260 -10.99 21.96 -1.22
CA HIS A 260 -10.73 22.11 0.20
C HIS A 260 -9.87 23.36 0.41
N GLU A 261 -10.32 24.28 1.26
CA GLU A 261 -9.63 25.54 1.57
C GLU A 261 -8.40 25.31 2.48
N GLU A 262 -8.40 24.19 3.20
CA GLU A 262 -7.41 23.84 4.20
C GLU A 262 -7.15 22.33 4.12
N TYR A 263 -5.90 21.92 4.33
CA TYR A 263 -5.54 20.51 4.46
C TYR A 263 -4.27 20.35 5.29
N VAL A 264 -4.12 19.16 5.87
CA VAL A 264 -2.91 18.76 6.59
C VAL A 264 -2.25 17.61 5.88
N VAL A 265 -0.92 17.61 5.88
CA VAL A 265 -0.10 16.47 5.47
C VAL A 265 0.66 15.97 6.69
N ILE A 266 0.50 14.68 6.99
CA ILE A 266 1.26 13.95 7.99
C ILE A 266 2.13 12.91 7.28
N THR A 267 3.44 12.98 7.49
CA THR A 267 4.39 12.04 6.91
C THR A 267 5.06 11.23 8.00
N TYR A 268 5.15 9.92 7.82
CA TYR A 268 5.83 8.95 8.67
C TYR A 268 6.95 8.32 7.86
N ASP A 269 8.20 8.55 8.25
CA ASP A 269 9.37 8.08 7.52
C ASP A 269 10.36 7.36 8.44
N PHE A 270 10.89 6.23 7.98
CA PHE A 270 12.12 5.68 8.53
C PHE A 270 13.34 6.34 7.90
N ILE A 271 14.26 6.77 8.77
CA ILE A 271 15.52 7.40 8.40
C ILE A 271 16.67 6.59 9.02
N VAL A 272 17.69 6.35 8.22
CA VAL A 272 18.90 5.63 8.63
C VAL A 272 19.97 6.67 8.91
N GLY A 273 20.57 6.63 10.11
CA GLY A 273 21.70 7.51 10.46
C GLY A 273 22.92 7.26 9.57
N GLU A 274 23.75 8.30 9.41
CA GLU A 274 25.07 8.15 8.81
C GLU A 274 26.04 7.53 9.85
N GLU A 275 26.80 6.52 9.43
CA GLU A 275 27.87 5.88 10.22
C GLU A 275 29.15 6.74 10.26
#